data_AF-A0A3D8Q3C7-F1
#
_entry.id   AF-A0A3D8Q3C7-F1
#
_cell.length_a   1.000
_cell.length_b   1.000
_cell.length_c   1.000
_cell.angle_alpha   90.00
_cell.angle_beta   90.00
_cell.angle_gamma   90.00
#
_symmetry.space_group_name_H-M   'P 1'
#
loop_
_entity.id
_entity.type
_entity.pdbx_description
1 polymer ?
#
loop_
_entity_poly.entity_id
_entity_poly.type
_entity_poly.pdbx_seq_one_letter_code
_entity_poly.pdbx_strand_id
1 'polypeptide(L)'
;MNCSSKFAGVPKNTFKAAKVTVAASLVENVFGKSAGAKALPILVALSALGHLLGVAFTVPRILQELAKDGVLPFSNTFMENRPFKTPIYALILHLGVTILFICAPPAGDAFTFIVSLSSYPTTVLLTAITVGLVKLRLTKGEDFQSPFRSPWVIIWVYLIGNIFLIVMPFVRPPNGKGSTSLPYWLSSVVTLAILSLGIIYYAGRFVVIPRVLGYRHEKIQVELSDGSKVTRFRRVNPKE
;
A
#
# COMPACT_ATOMS: atom_id res chain seq x y z
N MET A 1 26.37 -26.06 -27.96
CA MET A 1 26.48 -24.87 -27.10
C MET A 1 25.08 -24.45 -26.67
N ASN A 2 24.68 -24.70 -25.40
CA ASN A 2 23.44 -24.20 -24.82
C ASN A 2 23.77 -23.55 -23.47
N CYS A 3 24.18 -22.29 -23.52
CA CYS A 3 24.45 -21.46 -22.36
C CYS A 3 23.12 -21.00 -21.75
N SER A 4 22.49 -21.87 -20.96
CA SER A 4 21.34 -21.50 -20.13
C SER A 4 21.85 -21.14 -18.74
N SER A 5 21.87 -19.84 -18.43
CA SER A 5 22.18 -19.31 -17.09
C SER A 5 21.47 -20.12 -16.00
N LYS A 6 22.22 -20.94 -15.27
CA LYS A 6 21.75 -21.66 -14.09
C LYS A 6 21.83 -20.67 -12.94
N PHE A 7 20.68 -20.19 -12.45
CA PHE A 7 20.61 -19.54 -11.14
C PHE A 7 20.99 -20.57 -10.07
N ALA A 8 22.30 -20.71 -9.81
CA ALA A 8 23.04 -21.39 -8.74
C ALA A 8 22.62 -22.80 -8.23
N GLY A 9 21.49 -23.37 -8.65
CA GLY A 9 20.96 -24.64 -8.13
C GLY A 9 19.53 -24.98 -8.51
N VAL A 10 18.75 -24.11 -9.17
CA VAL A 10 17.36 -24.43 -9.60
C VAL A 10 17.19 -24.27 -11.12
N PRO A 11 16.77 -25.31 -11.86
CA PRO A 11 16.44 -25.19 -13.28
C PRO A 11 15.30 -24.19 -13.53
N LYS A 12 15.36 -23.43 -14.63
CA LYS A 12 14.36 -22.41 -14.99
C LYS A 12 12.91 -22.94 -14.98
N ASN A 13 12.70 -24.18 -15.41
CA ASN A 13 11.38 -24.80 -15.45
C ASN A 13 10.85 -25.09 -14.03
N THR A 14 11.71 -25.63 -13.16
CA THR A 14 11.42 -25.86 -11.74
C THR A 14 11.18 -24.55 -11.00
N PHE A 15 11.96 -23.51 -11.29
CA PHE A 15 11.79 -22.18 -10.70
C PHE A 15 10.41 -21.58 -11.02
N LYS A 16 9.98 -21.67 -12.30
CA LYS A 16 8.66 -21.21 -12.72
C LYS A 16 7.52 -22.03 -12.10
N ALA A 17 7.73 -23.33 -11.93
CA ALA A 17 6.75 -24.22 -11.32
C ALA A 17 6.62 -24.02 -9.80
N ALA A 18 7.73 -23.75 -9.11
CA ALA A 18 7.78 -23.61 -7.66
C ALA A 18 6.97 -22.41 -7.14
N LYS A 19 6.77 -21.37 -7.96
CA LYS A 19 6.02 -20.12 -7.67
C LYS A 19 6.45 -19.42 -6.37
N VAL A 20 6.10 -19.98 -5.21
CA VAL A 20 6.36 -19.47 -3.86
C VAL A 20 7.34 -20.32 -3.04
N THR A 21 7.71 -21.53 -3.50
CA THR A 21 8.58 -22.48 -2.75
C THR A 21 10.01 -22.58 -3.29
N VAL A 22 10.48 -21.58 -4.04
CA VAL A 22 11.79 -21.60 -4.71
C VAL A 22 12.95 -21.85 -3.73
N ALA A 23 12.88 -21.28 -2.53
CA ALA A 23 13.93 -21.40 -1.53
C ALA A 23 14.08 -22.85 -1.01
N ALA A 24 12.96 -23.55 -0.82
CA ALA A 24 12.96 -24.96 -0.43
C ALA A 24 13.56 -25.83 -1.53
N SER A 25 13.15 -25.62 -2.79
CA SER A 25 13.72 -26.34 -3.94
C SER A 25 15.20 -26.07 -4.14
N LEU A 26 15.67 -24.85 -3.86
CA LEU A 26 17.11 -24.53 -3.92
C LEU A 26 17.90 -25.30 -2.87
N VAL A 27 17.45 -25.31 -1.61
CA VAL A 27 18.17 -26.00 -0.54
C VAL A 27 18.14 -27.50 -0.73
N GLU A 28 17.02 -28.07 -1.18
CA GLU A 28 16.97 -29.49 -1.53
C GLU A 28 17.94 -29.83 -2.68
N ASN A 29 18.04 -28.97 -3.69
CA ASN A 29 18.95 -29.20 -4.82
C ASN A 29 20.43 -29.03 -4.46
N VAL A 30 20.77 -28.15 -3.51
CA VAL A 30 22.17 -27.85 -3.13
C VAL A 30 22.66 -28.76 -2.01
N PHE A 31 21.83 -29.02 -1.01
CA PHE A 31 22.21 -29.76 0.21
C PHE A 31 21.56 -31.14 0.32
N GLY A 32 20.77 -31.56 -0.68
CA GLY A 32 20.01 -32.80 -0.65
C GLY A 32 18.90 -32.80 0.42
N LYS A 33 18.39 -33.98 0.76
CA LYS A 33 17.40 -34.21 1.84
C LYS A 33 18.02 -34.06 3.24
N SER A 34 18.63 -32.92 3.51
CA SER A 34 19.25 -32.59 4.79
C SER A 34 18.24 -32.01 5.79
N ALA A 35 18.63 -31.92 7.07
CA ALA A 35 17.85 -31.22 8.08
C ALA A 35 17.59 -29.74 7.70
N GLY A 36 18.52 -29.11 6.97
CA GLY A 36 18.37 -27.75 6.44
C GLY A 36 17.21 -27.60 5.46
N ALA A 37 16.96 -28.61 4.62
CA ALA A 37 15.84 -28.61 3.68
C ALA A 37 14.47 -28.65 4.38
N LYS A 38 14.41 -29.20 5.61
CA LYS A 38 13.19 -29.23 6.44
C LYS A 38 13.04 -28.00 7.34
N ALA A 39 14.16 -27.44 7.84
CA ALA A 39 14.14 -26.29 8.73
C ALA A 39 13.89 -24.96 7.99
N LEU A 40 14.39 -24.82 6.76
CA LEU A 40 14.27 -23.56 6.00
C LEU A 40 12.80 -23.13 5.77
N PRO A 41 11.88 -24.00 5.30
CA PRO A 41 10.47 -23.61 5.14
C PRO A 41 9.84 -23.11 6.44
N ILE A 42 10.22 -23.67 7.59
CA ILE A 42 9.73 -23.26 8.91
C ILE A 42 10.22 -21.85 9.25
N LEU A 43 11.51 -21.57 9.04
CA LEU A 43 12.07 -20.23 9.27
C LEU A 43 11.45 -19.17 8.34
N VAL A 44 11.21 -19.52 7.08
CA VAL A 44 10.51 -18.65 6.12
C VAL A 44 9.06 -18.40 6.57
N ALA A 45 8.36 -19.44 7.03
CA ALA A 45 6.99 -19.29 7.55
C ALA A 45 6.95 -18.42 8.82
N LEU A 46 7.90 -18.58 9.74
CA LEU A 46 8.02 -17.73 10.94
C LEU A 46 8.30 -16.27 10.58
N SER A 47 9.17 -16.01 9.60
CA SER A 47 9.45 -14.66 9.10
C SER A 47 8.20 -14.02 8.49
N ALA A 48 7.46 -14.75 7.65
CA ALA A 48 6.21 -14.29 7.07
C ALA A 48 5.15 -14.02 8.15
N LEU A 49 5.04 -14.89 9.16
CA LEU A 49 4.13 -14.72 10.29
C LEU A 49 4.46 -13.47 11.10
N GLY A 50 5.74 -13.22 11.38
CA GLY A 50 6.18 -12.00 12.08
C GLY A 50 5.82 -10.72 11.31
N HIS A 51 6.01 -10.72 9.99
CA HIS A 51 5.59 -9.61 9.14
C HIS A 51 4.07 -9.37 9.20
N LEU A 52 3.27 -10.43 9.10
CA LEU A 52 1.81 -10.34 9.16
C LEU A 52 1.32 -9.81 10.51
N LEU A 53 1.90 -10.27 11.63
CA LEU A 53 1.56 -9.76 12.96
C LEU A 53 1.89 -8.26 13.10
N GLY A 54 3.03 -7.81 12.55
CA GLY A 54 3.39 -6.39 12.53
C GLY A 54 2.38 -5.54 11.76
N VAL A 55 1.98 -5.99 10.57
CA VAL A 55 0.96 -5.29 9.75
C VAL A 55 -0.40 -5.25 10.45
N ALA A 56 -0.82 -6.38 11.04
CA ALA A 56 -2.09 -6.48 11.76
C ALA A 56 -2.17 -5.55 12.98
N PHE A 57 -1.03 -5.17 13.57
CA PHE A 57 -0.98 -4.21 14.66
C PHE A 57 -0.90 -2.75 14.16
N THR A 58 -0.11 -2.48 13.13
CA THR A 58 0.16 -1.12 12.65
C THR A 58 -1.01 -0.54 11.86
N VAL A 59 -1.62 -1.31 10.94
CA VAL A 59 -2.66 -0.77 10.04
C VAL A 59 -3.90 -0.27 10.78
N PRO A 60 -4.47 -1.01 11.75
CA PRO A 60 -5.63 -0.52 12.52
C PRO A 60 -5.35 0.77 13.30
N ARG A 61 -4.11 0.95 13.78
CA ARG A 61 -3.69 2.18 14.47
C ARG A 61 -3.60 3.36 13.50
N ILE A 62 -3.05 3.15 12.30
CA ILE A 62 -3.07 4.17 11.24
C ILE A 62 -4.50 4.58 10.91
N LEU A 63 -5.41 3.61 10.75
CA LEU A 63 -6.83 3.89 10.51
C LEU A 63 -7.46 4.67 11.68
N GLN A 64 -7.11 4.35 12.92
CA GLN A 64 -7.58 5.07 14.10
C GLN A 64 -7.06 6.51 14.14
N GLU A 65 -5.80 6.76 13.83
CA GLU A 65 -5.26 8.13 13.75
C GLU A 65 -5.94 8.93 12.64
N LEU A 66 -6.18 8.32 11.47
CA LEU A 66 -6.99 8.93 10.41
C LEU A 66 -8.44 9.19 10.86
N ALA A 67 -9.00 8.33 11.72
CA ALA A 67 -10.31 8.54 12.31
C ALA A 67 -10.31 9.72 13.30
N LYS A 68 -9.27 9.86 14.13
CA LYS A 68 -9.09 10.98 15.06
C LYS A 68 -8.99 12.32 14.35
N ASP A 69 -8.32 12.35 13.20
CA ASP A 69 -8.28 13.50 12.30
C ASP A 69 -9.59 13.71 11.52
N GLY A 70 -10.60 12.88 11.79
CA GLY A 70 -11.89 12.95 11.15
C GLY A 70 -11.83 12.69 9.66
N VAL A 71 -10.85 11.95 9.13
CA VAL A 71 -10.72 11.67 7.68
C VAL A 71 -11.65 10.53 7.26
N LEU A 72 -11.80 9.51 8.10
CA LEU A 72 -12.61 8.33 7.78
C LEU A 72 -14.13 8.59 7.80
N PRO A 73 -14.94 7.85 7.02
CA PRO A 73 -16.38 7.77 7.26
C PRO A 73 -16.63 7.12 8.63
N PHE A 74 -17.66 7.58 9.35
CA PHE A 74 -17.98 7.08 10.70
C PHE A 74 -16.81 7.13 11.69
N SER A 75 -16.06 8.25 11.67
CA SER A 75 -14.83 8.43 12.46
C SER A 75 -14.98 8.01 13.93
N ASN A 76 -16.12 8.33 14.57
CA ASN A 76 -16.38 7.98 15.98
C ASN A 76 -16.27 6.47 16.25
N THR A 77 -16.76 5.62 15.34
CA THR A 77 -16.69 4.16 15.48
C THR A 77 -15.27 3.65 15.36
N PHE A 78 -14.49 4.19 14.41
CA PHE A 78 -13.10 3.78 14.20
C PHE A 78 -12.12 4.33 15.24
N MET A 79 -12.52 5.36 15.99
CA MET A 79 -11.75 5.89 17.11
C MET A 79 -11.88 5.04 18.39
N GLU A 80 -12.92 4.21 18.50
CA GLU A 80 -13.26 3.47 19.71
C GLU A 80 -12.18 2.42 20.07
N ASN A 81 -11.78 2.43 21.35
CA ASN A 81 -10.77 1.52 21.91
C ASN A 81 -11.32 0.53 22.93
N ARG A 82 -12.61 0.65 23.31
CA ARG A 82 -13.21 -0.23 24.31
C ARG A 82 -13.61 -1.57 23.71
N PRO A 83 -13.57 -2.67 24.49
CA PRO A 83 -13.14 -2.73 25.90
C PRO A 83 -11.63 -3.00 26.09
N PHE A 84 -10.91 -3.48 25.07
CA PHE A 84 -9.55 -4.04 25.23
C PHE A 84 -8.38 -3.06 24.98
N LYS A 85 -8.66 -1.75 24.94
CA LYS A 85 -7.69 -0.69 24.54
C LYS A 85 -7.08 -0.94 23.15
N THR A 86 -7.84 -1.58 22.26
CA THR A 86 -7.44 -1.86 20.89
C THR A 86 -8.51 -1.36 19.93
N PRO A 87 -8.13 -0.88 18.73
CA PRO A 87 -9.09 -0.36 17.75
C PRO A 87 -9.79 -1.52 17.04
N ILE A 88 -10.75 -2.17 17.72
CA ILE A 88 -11.42 -3.39 17.25
C ILE A 88 -12.11 -3.17 15.91
N TYR A 89 -12.82 -2.06 15.74
CA TYR A 89 -13.52 -1.77 14.48
C TYR A 89 -12.57 -1.56 13.30
N ALA A 90 -11.43 -0.91 13.52
CA ALA A 90 -10.40 -0.77 12.50
C ALA A 90 -9.73 -2.13 12.18
N LEU A 91 -9.55 -2.99 13.19
CA LEU A 91 -9.03 -4.34 13.02
C LEU A 91 -10.00 -5.22 12.21
N ILE A 92 -11.30 -5.17 12.51
CA ILE A 92 -12.34 -5.89 11.76
C ILE A 92 -12.38 -5.41 10.31
N LEU A 93 -12.31 -4.10 10.06
CA LEU A 93 -12.25 -3.56 8.70
C LEU A 93 -11.01 -4.07 7.96
N HIS A 94 -9.83 -4.02 8.59
CA HIS A 94 -8.60 -4.52 8.01
C HIS A 94 -8.68 -6.03 7.69
N LEU A 95 -9.23 -6.83 8.61
CA LEU A 95 -9.45 -8.26 8.43
C LEU A 95 -10.42 -8.53 7.28
N GLY A 96 -11.55 -7.83 7.22
CA GLY A 96 -12.54 -7.98 6.15
C GLY A 96 -11.97 -7.67 4.77
N VAL A 97 -11.21 -6.57 4.64
CA VAL A 97 -10.53 -6.21 3.39
C VAL A 97 -9.46 -7.25 3.02
N THR A 98 -8.75 -7.80 4.01
CA THR A 98 -7.75 -8.84 3.78
C THR A 98 -8.40 -10.14 3.27
N ILE A 99 -9.49 -10.58 3.89
CA ILE A 99 -10.26 -11.76 3.45
C ILE A 99 -10.79 -11.54 2.03
N LEU A 100 -11.34 -10.37 1.75
CA LEU A 100 -11.81 -10.01 0.40
C LEU A 100 -10.70 -10.19 -0.64
N PHE A 101 -9.50 -9.68 -0.39
CA PHE A 101 -8.39 -9.80 -1.34
C PHE A 101 -7.80 -11.22 -1.46
N ILE A 102 -7.93 -12.04 -0.42
CA ILE A 102 -7.54 -13.45 -0.47
C ILE A 102 -8.54 -14.25 -1.32
N CYS A 103 -9.84 -13.96 -1.18
CA CYS A 103 -10.91 -14.73 -1.83
C CYS A 103 -11.29 -14.23 -3.24
N ALA A 104 -11.04 -12.96 -3.57
CA ALA A 104 -11.49 -12.39 -4.85
C ALA A 104 -10.73 -12.93 -6.08
N PRO A 105 -9.40 -13.11 -6.08
CA PRO A 105 -8.69 -13.60 -7.25
C PRO A 105 -8.83 -15.11 -7.46
N PRO A 106 -8.82 -15.60 -8.71
CA PRO A 106 -8.89 -17.03 -9.00
C PRO A 106 -7.64 -17.78 -8.50
N ALA A 107 -7.84 -19.05 -8.16
CA ALA A 107 -6.77 -19.94 -7.71
C ALA A 107 -5.67 -20.06 -8.78
N GLY A 108 -4.41 -19.91 -8.36
CA GLY A 108 -3.24 -20.02 -9.23
C GLY A 108 -2.64 -18.69 -9.68
N ASP A 109 -3.45 -17.63 -9.80
CA ASP A 109 -3.02 -16.27 -10.15
C ASP A 109 -3.06 -15.28 -8.97
N ALA A 110 -3.72 -15.67 -7.87
CA ALA A 110 -3.92 -14.84 -6.69
C ALA A 110 -2.63 -14.23 -6.12
N PHE A 111 -1.54 -15.00 -6.02
CA PHE A 111 -0.27 -14.49 -5.49
C PHE A 111 0.27 -13.32 -6.31
N THR A 112 0.40 -13.49 -7.63
CA THR A 112 0.92 -12.43 -8.52
C THR A 112 -0.03 -11.22 -8.55
N PHE A 113 -1.34 -11.47 -8.49
CA PHE A 113 -2.34 -10.40 -8.44
C PHE A 113 -2.21 -9.58 -7.15
N ILE A 114 -2.17 -10.22 -5.97
CA ILE A 114 -2.06 -9.57 -4.66
C ILE A 114 -0.73 -8.81 -4.53
N VAL A 115 0.39 -9.40 -4.98
CA VAL A 115 1.69 -8.71 -4.99
C VAL A 115 1.67 -7.46 -5.86
N SER A 116 1.01 -7.51 -7.02
CA SER A 116 0.83 -6.33 -7.87
C SER A 116 -0.07 -5.30 -7.18
N LEU A 117 -1.15 -5.74 -6.54
CA LEU A 117 -2.12 -4.90 -5.86
C LEU A 117 -1.54 -4.18 -4.63
N SER A 118 -0.49 -4.71 -3.99
CA SER A 118 0.21 -4.06 -2.87
C SER A 118 1.35 -3.13 -3.30
N SER A 119 2.08 -3.51 -4.35
CA SER A 119 3.24 -2.74 -4.83
C SER A 119 2.83 -1.54 -5.70
N TYR A 120 1.87 -1.70 -6.61
CA TYR A 120 1.43 -0.65 -7.52
C TYR A 120 0.90 0.63 -6.82
N PRO A 121 0.03 0.57 -5.78
CA PRO A 121 -0.42 1.79 -5.10
C PRO A 121 0.74 2.50 -4.40
N THR A 122 1.69 1.74 -3.87
CA THR A 122 2.91 2.29 -3.24
C THR A 122 3.71 3.10 -4.25
N THR A 123 3.91 2.61 -5.48
CA THR A 123 4.56 3.37 -6.56
C THR A 123 3.82 4.66 -6.90
N VAL A 124 2.48 4.62 -6.99
CA VAL A 124 1.66 5.82 -7.24
C VAL A 124 1.83 6.86 -6.12
N LEU A 125 1.77 6.42 -4.85
CA LEU A 125 1.96 7.30 -3.70
C LEU A 125 3.38 7.87 -3.64
N LEU A 126 4.40 7.07 -3.90
CA LEU A 126 5.80 7.53 -3.96
C LEU A 126 6.02 8.55 -5.08
N THR A 127 5.35 8.38 -6.22
CA THR A 127 5.33 9.38 -7.30
C THR A 127 4.69 10.67 -6.82
N ALA A 128 3.52 10.60 -6.18
CA ALA A 128 2.82 11.77 -5.65
C ALA A 128 3.65 12.51 -4.59
N ILE A 129 4.33 11.79 -3.69
CA ILE A 129 5.24 12.35 -2.70
C ILE A 129 6.42 13.06 -3.39
N THR A 130 6.99 12.47 -4.42
CA THR A 130 8.11 13.07 -5.17
C THR A 130 7.68 14.33 -5.90
N VAL A 131 6.49 14.33 -6.52
CA VAL A 131 5.89 15.53 -7.13
C VAL A 131 5.62 16.59 -6.06
N GLY A 132 5.13 16.20 -4.89
CA GLY A 132 4.95 17.07 -3.73
C GLY A 132 6.25 17.71 -3.27
N LEU A 133 7.35 16.95 -3.21
CA LEU A 133 8.69 17.44 -2.90
C LEU A 133 9.17 18.45 -3.95
N VAL A 134 8.99 18.17 -5.24
CA VAL A 134 9.34 19.11 -6.32
C VAL A 134 8.54 20.40 -6.18
N LYS A 135 7.23 20.31 -5.96
CA LYS A 135 6.36 21.47 -5.75
C LYS A 135 6.80 22.29 -4.54
N LEU A 136 7.08 21.64 -3.41
CA LEU A 136 7.58 22.28 -2.19
C LEU A 136 8.86 23.07 -2.46
N ARG A 137 9.79 22.48 -3.22
CA ARG A 137 11.08 23.11 -3.55
C ARG A 137 10.97 24.30 -4.50
N LEU A 138 9.95 24.32 -5.37
CA LEU A 138 9.69 25.42 -6.29
C LEU A 138 8.84 26.53 -5.68
N THR A 139 8.11 26.24 -4.60
CA THR A 139 7.22 27.20 -3.92
C THR A 139 8.03 28.09 -2.98
N LYS A 140 8.19 29.37 -3.34
CA LYS A 140 9.04 30.33 -2.60
C LYS A 140 8.44 30.85 -1.28
N GLY A 141 7.20 30.46 -0.94
CA GLY A 141 6.44 31.03 0.17
C GLY A 141 6.27 30.12 1.40
N GLU A 142 6.83 28.91 1.38
CA GLU A 142 6.81 28.03 2.55
C GLU A 142 8.12 28.18 3.33
N ASP A 143 8.01 28.54 4.60
CA ASP A 143 9.14 28.80 5.51
C ASP A 143 9.79 27.47 6.00
N PHE A 144 9.88 26.50 5.09
CA PHE A 144 10.38 25.16 5.36
C PHE A 144 11.81 25.01 4.87
N GLN A 145 12.75 24.95 5.81
CA GLN A 145 14.15 24.66 5.51
C GLN A 145 14.46 23.20 5.80
N SER A 146 14.71 22.41 4.75
CA SER A 146 15.12 21.02 4.92
C SER A 146 16.55 20.94 5.47
N PRO A 147 16.80 20.19 6.57
CA PRO A 147 18.15 19.92 7.07
C PRO A 147 19.04 19.21 6.05
N PHE A 148 18.44 18.42 5.15
CA PHE A 148 19.13 17.70 4.10
C PHE A 148 18.44 17.94 2.74
N ARG A 149 19.19 18.42 1.74
CA ARG A 149 18.66 18.70 0.41
C ARG A 149 19.12 17.65 -0.59
N SER A 150 18.18 16.88 -1.12
CA SER A 150 18.47 15.90 -2.17
C SER A 150 18.90 16.59 -3.49
N PRO A 151 19.96 16.12 -4.15
CA PRO A 151 20.35 16.57 -5.48
C PRO A 151 19.22 16.43 -6.50
N TRP A 152 19.08 17.41 -7.41
CA TRP A 152 18.04 17.40 -8.46
C TRP A 152 18.11 16.16 -9.35
N VAL A 153 19.32 15.68 -9.66
CA VAL A 153 19.53 14.49 -10.51
C VAL A 153 18.85 13.27 -9.91
N ILE A 154 18.97 13.05 -8.59
CA ILE A 154 18.36 11.90 -7.90
C ILE A 154 16.83 12.00 -7.96
N ILE A 155 16.28 13.20 -7.75
CA ILE A 155 14.82 13.44 -7.80
C ILE A 155 14.28 13.10 -9.20
N TRP A 156 14.94 13.58 -10.25
CA TRP A 156 14.51 13.32 -11.63
C TRP A 156 14.62 11.84 -12.01
N VAL A 157 15.73 11.18 -11.69
CA VAL A 157 15.90 9.74 -11.95
C VAL A 157 14.83 8.94 -11.22
N TYR A 158 14.57 9.25 -9.95
CA TYR A 158 13.54 8.58 -9.16
C TYR A 158 12.14 8.81 -9.72
N LEU A 159 11.82 10.07 -10.10
CA LEU A 159 10.52 10.42 -10.66
C LEU A 159 10.28 9.72 -12.01
N ILE A 160 11.26 9.74 -12.91
CA ILE A 160 11.19 9.05 -14.21
C ILE A 160 11.02 7.55 -14.00
N GLY A 161 11.77 6.94 -13.07
CA GLY A 161 11.66 5.53 -12.74
C GLY A 161 10.27 5.15 -12.24
N ASN A 162 9.68 5.95 -11.36
CA ASN A 162 8.32 5.68 -10.87
C ASN A 162 7.26 5.89 -11.97
N ILE A 163 7.38 6.94 -12.80
CA ILE A 163 6.48 7.15 -13.94
C ILE A 163 6.55 5.96 -14.91
N PHE A 164 7.76 5.45 -15.19
CA PHE A 164 7.94 4.26 -16.00
C PHE A 164 7.19 3.04 -15.40
N LEU A 165 7.31 2.82 -14.08
CA LEU A 165 6.61 1.72 -13.40
C LEU A 165 5.08 1.87 -13.40
N ILE A 166 4.57 3.11 -13.43
CA ILE A 166 3.12 3.37 -13.55
C ILE A 166 2.63 3.10 -14.98
N VAL A 167 3.40 3.48 -16.00
CA VAL A 167 2.98 3.35 -17.41
C VAL A 167 3.13 1.91 -17.92
N MET A 168 4.17 1.20 -17.47
CA MET A 168 4.54 -0.11 -18.03
C MET A 168 3.40 -1.15 -18.02
N PRO A 169 2.58 -1.30 -16.97
CA PRO A 169 1.47 -2.25 -16.96
C PRO A 169 0.38 -1.98 -18.00
N PHE A 170 0.36 -0.82 -18.67
CA PHE A 170 -0.58 -0.53 -19.75
C PHE A 170 -0.01 -0.85 -21.14
N VAL A 171 1.31 -1.05 -21.24
CA VAL A 171 1.97 -1.41 -22.49
C VAL A 171 1.75 -2.89 -22.79
N ARG A 172 1.28 -3.19 -24.00
CA ARG A 172 0.98 -4.55 -24.43
C ARG A 172 2.27 -5.40 -24.44
N PRO A 173 2.32 -6.56 -23.77
CA PRO A 173 3.47 -7.45 -23.84
C PRO A 173 3.61 -8.07 -25.24
N PRO A 174 4.83 -8.45 -25.68
CA PRO A 174 5.10 -8.96 -27.04
C PRO A 174 4.22 -10.13 -27.50
N ASN A 175 3.70 -10.92 -26.56
CA ASN A 175 2.87 -12.10 -26.84
C ASN A 175 1.38 -11.91 -26.45
N GLY A 176 0.96 -10.69 -26.10
CA GLY A 176 -0.41 -10.35 -25.70
C GLY A 176 -0.91 -11.00 -24.40
N LYS A 177 -0.17 -11.97 -23.85
CA LYS A 177 -0.44 -12.67 -22.59
C LYS A 177 0.55 -12.21 -21.53
N GLY A 178 0.03 -11.81 -20.36
CA GLY A 178 0.82 -11.54 -19.17
C GLY A 178 1.32 -12.82 -18.50
N SER A 179 1.83 -12.70 -17.27
CA SER A 179 2.26 -13.84 -16.45
C SER A 179 1.11 -14.67 -15.85
N THR A 180 -0.12 -14.19 -16.01
CA THR A 180 -1.37 -14.73 -15.44
C THR A 180 -2.41 -14.95 -16.54
N SER A 181 -3.46 -15.71 -16.24
CA SER A 181 -4.64 -15.85 -17.12
C SER A 181 -5.49 -14.56 -17.19
N LEU A 182 -5.35 -13.69 -16.19
CA LEU A 182 -6.00 -12.39 -16.11
C LEU A 182 -5.39 -11.36 -17.09
N PRO A 183 -6.16 -10.33 -17.52
CA PRO A 183 -5.64 -9.22 -18.30
C PRO A 183 -4.45 -8.55 -17.58
N TYR A 184 -3.38 -8.27 -18.32
CA TYR A 184 -2.12 -7.79 -17.75
C TYR A 184 -2.23 -6.44 -17.02
N TRP A 185 -3.19 -5.61 -17.42
CA TRP A 185 -3.49 -4.29 -16.83
C TRP A 185 -4.50 -4.34 -15.68
N LEU A 186 -5.11 -5.50 -15.40
CA LEU A 186 -6.25 -5.60 -14.48
C LEU A 186 -5.89 -5.15 -13.07
N SER A 187 -4.79 -5.65 -12.52
CA SER A 187 -4.33 -5.30 -11.16
C SER A 187 -4.09 -3.80 -11.04
N SER A 188 -3.40 -3.19 -12.01
CA SER A 188 -3.14 -1.75 -12.06
C SER A 188 -4.42 -0.92 -12.14
N VAL A 189 -5.39 -1.33 -12.97
CA VAL A 189 -6.69 -0.63 -13.07
C VAL A 189 -7.48 -0.74 -11.77
N VAL A 190 -7.54 -1.94 -11.15
CA VAL A 190 -8.22 -2.12 -9.86
C VAL A 190 -7.59 -1.25 -8.79
N THR A 191 -6.26 -1.19 -8.72
CA THR A 191 -5.57 -0.29 -7.79
C THR A 191 -5.91 1.18 -8.04
N LEU A 192 -5.87 1.64 -9.30
CA LEU A 192 -6.21 3.03 -9.62
C LEU A 192 -7.67 3.34 -9.27
N ALA A 193 -8.58 2.40 -9.45
CA ALA A 193 -9.98 2.55 -9.04
C ALA A 193 -10.11 2.72 -7.51
N ILE A 194 -9.41 1.90 -6.73
CA ILE A 194 -9.39 2.00 -5.25
C ILE A 194 -8.82 3.36 -4.80
N LEU A 195 -7.70 3.81 -5.39
CA LEU A 195 -7.10 5.11 -5.08
C LEU A 195 -8.04 6.26 -5.46
N SER A 196 -8.66 6.17 -6.64
CA SER A 196 -9.61 7.17 -7.14
C SER A 196 -10.84 7.29 -6.24
N LEU A 197 -11.31 6.18 -5.66
CA LEU A 197 -12.42 6.20 -4.70
C LEU A 197 -12.11 7.06 -3.48
N GLY A 198 -10.87 7.01 -2.98
CA GLY A 198 -10.41 7.89 -1.89
C GLY A 198 -10.44 9.38 -2.26
N ILE A 199 -10.02 9.71 -3.49
CA ILE A 199 -10.07 11.09 -4.03
C ILE A 199 -11.52 11.56 -4.16
N ILE A 200 -12.40 10.73 -4.72
CA ILE A 200 -13.82 11.02 -4.89
C ILE A 200 -14.47 11.25 -3.52
N TYR A 201 -14.20 10.38 -2.56
CA TYR A 201 -14.67 10.53 -1.18
C TYR A 201 -14.22 11.86 -0.57
N TYR A 202 -12.93 12.19 -0.68
CA TYR A 202 -12.37 13.43 -0.14
C TYR A 202 -13.02 14.66 -0.80
N ALA A 203 -13.10 14.68 -2.13
CA ALA A 203 -13.70 15.77 -2.88
C ALA A 203 -15.18 15.95 -2.53
N GLY A 204 -15.95 14.87 -2.48
CA GLY A 204 -17.36 14.90 -2.08
C GLY A 204 -17.51 15.51 -0.68
N ARG A 205 -16.80 14.94 0.30
CA ARG A 205 -16.96 15.30 1.71
C ARG A 205 -16.43 16.68 2.08
N PHE A 206 -15.23 17.04 1.62
CA PHE A 206 -14.52 18.24 2.06
C PHE A 206 -14.66 19.42 1.12
N VAL A 207 -15.04 19.19 -0.14
CA VAL A 207 -15.10 20.25 -1.17
C VAL A 207 -16.54 20.49 -1.64
N VAL A 208 -17.26 19.44 -2.06
CA VAL A 208 -18.59 19.58 -2.68
C VAL A 208 -19.68 19.82 -1.63
N ILE A 209 -19.81 18.95 -0.63
CA ILE A 209 -20.85 19.07 0.41
C ILE A 209 -20.81 20.43 1.13
N PRO A 210 -19.65 20.97 1.56
CA PRO A 210 -19.60 22.27 2.24
C PRO A 210 -20.01 23.43 1.33
N ARG A 211 -19.66 23.36 0.03
CA ARG A 211 -20.09 24.37 -0.96
C ARG A 211 -21.59 24.35 -1.19
N VAL A 212 -22.18 23.16 -1.32
CA VAL A 212 -23.63 23.01 -1.57
C VAL A 212 -24.45 23.38 -0.33
N LEU A 213 -24.00 22.97 0.86
CA LEU A 213 -24.69 23.26 2.12
C LEU A 213 -24.29 24.61 2.76
N GLY A 214 -23.43 25.38 2.09
CA GLY A 214 -23.07 26.73 2.49
C GLY A 214 -22.30 26.84 3.79
N TYR A 215 -21.53 25.83 4.21
CA TYR A 215 -20.69 25.88 5.40
C TYR A 215 -19.20 25.71 5.06
N ARG A 216 -18.30 26.13 5.96
CA ARG A 216 -16.86 25.90 5.87
C ARG A 216 -16.39 24.92 6.94
N HIS A 217 -15.36 24.14 6.62
CA HIS A 217 -14.68 23.30 7.60
C HIS A 217 -13.54 24.11 8.23
N GLU A 218 -13.62 24.35 9.52
CA GLU A 218 -12.55 24.92 10.32
C GLU A 218 -11.79 23.80 11.03
N LYS A 219 -10.46 23.78 10.91
CA LYS A 219 -9.60 22.82 11.60
C LYS A 219 -9.39 23.32 13.04
N ILE A 220 -9.96 22.61 14.00
CA ILE A 220 -9.77 22.87 15.43
C ILE A 220 -8.89 21.76 16.00
N GLN A 221 -7.81 22.13 16.68
CA GLN A 221 -7.04 21.18 17.47
C GLN A 221 -7.77 20.95 18.79
N VAL A 222 -8.21 19.72 19.02
CA VAL A 222 -8.84 19.31 20.27
C VAL A 222 -7.84 18.45 21.02
N GLU A 223 -7.58 18.79 22.28
CA GLU A 223 -6.75 17.97 23.16
C GLU A 223 -7.63 16.90 23.80
N LEU A 224 -7.28 15.63 23.59
CA LEU A 224 -7.94 14.51 24.25
C LEU A 224 -7.51 14.42 25.72
N SER A 225 -8.27 13.69 26.52
CA SER A 225 -8.01 13.45 27.95
C SER A 225 -6.67 12.74 28.23
N ASP A 226 -6.02 12.18 27.21
CA ASP A 226 -4.71 11.54 27.27
C ASP A 226 -3.55 12.47 26.86
N GLY A 227 -3.84 13.76 26.60
CA GLY A 227 -2.86 14.75 26.15
C GLY A 227 -2.53 14.70 24.65
N SER A 228 -3.19 13.84 23.87
CA SER A 228 -3.01 13.81 22.41
C SER A 228 -3.78 14.95 21.73
N LYS A 229 -3.14 15.66 20.79
CA LYS A 229 -3.79 16.69 19.97
C LYS A 229 -4.37 16.04 18.71
N VAL A 230 -5.67 16.17 18.49
CA VAL A 230 -6.34 15.66 17.28
C VAL A 230 -6.93 16.80 16.46
N THR A 231 -6.84 16.71 15.13
CA THR A 231 -7.41 17.75 14.25
C THR A 231 -8.86 17.42 13.97
N ARG A 232 -9.81 18.20 14.49
CA ARG A 232 -11.24 18.06 14.17
C ARG A 232 -11.69 19.13 13.20
N PHE A 233 -12.69 18.79 12.38
CA PHE A 233 -13.34 19.75 11.49
C PHE A 233 -14.65 20.23 12.12
N ARG A 234 -14.71 21.51 12.50
CA ARG A 234 -15.97 22.17 12.89
C ARG A 234 -16.62 22.77 11.65
N ARG A 235 -17.95 22.62 11.52
CA ARG A 235 -18.72 23.33 10.50
C ARG A 235 -18.98 24.75 11.00
N VAL A 236 -18.60 25.73 10.20
CA VAL A 236 -18.84 27.15 10.47
C VAL A 236 -19.67 27.70 9.32
N ASN A 237 -20.79 28.36 9.63
CA ASN A 237 -21.55 29.05 8.61
C ASN A 237 -20.83 30.37 8.28
N PRO A 238 -20.56 30.69 7.00
CA PRO A 238 -19.89 31.92 6.61
C PRO A 238 -20.74 33.19 6.79
N LYS A 239 -21.93 33.08 7.41
CA LYS A 239 -22.86 34.19 7.67
C LYS A 239 -22.87 34.63 9.14
N GLU A 240 -21.97 34.12 9.96
CA GLU A 240 -21.79 34.48 11.37
C GLU A 240 -20.36 34.95 11.61
#